data_AF-A0A517U3L6-F1
#
_entry.id   AF-A0A517U3L6-F1
#
_cell.length_a   1.000
_cell.length_b   1.000
_cell.length_c   1.000
_cell.angle_alpha   90.00
_cell.angle_beta   90.00
_cell.angle_gamma   90.00
#
_symmetry.space_group_name_H-M   'P 1'
#
loop_
_entity.id
_entity.type
_entity.pdbx_description
1 polymer ?
#
loop_
_entity_poly.entity_id
_entity_poly.type
_entity_poly.pdbx_seq_one_letter_code
_entity_poly.pdbx_strand_id
1 'polypeptide(L)'
;MPLVAFVLLASREELAFHGYPLRRLEGSFGLGVAQAVVALVFAIEHVAGGADRANAFLGSGIGALLFGMAAIASRRLEMPIGLHAAWNIGDWIRGGKDSSGLWQPIVDQEYATSVGMAGMGSYIAVFLMTTFGLWMWHRTLGRSGVAIG
;
A
#
# COMPACT_ATOMS: atom_id res chain seq x y z
N MET A 1 -3.36 -20.18 10.80
CA MET A 1 -2.38 -19.15 11.22
C MET A 1 -2.34 -17.99 10.20
N PRO A 2 -3.41 -17.19 10.08
CA PRO A 2 -3.50 -16.16 9.03
C PRO A 2 -2.51 -14.99 9.24
N LEU A 3 -2.21 -14.64 10.49
CA LEU A 3 -1.32 -13.50 10.83
C LEU A 3 0.10 -13.67 10.26
N VAL A 4 0.72 -14.83 10.48
CA VAL A 4 2.07 -15.12 9.96
C VAL A 4 2.07 -15.11 8.44
N ALA A 5 1.04 -15.66 7.80
CA ALA A 5 0.91 -15.65 6.35
C ALA A 5 0.83 -14.23 5.79
N PHE A 6 0.08 -13.32 6.44
CA PHE A 6 0.02 -11.91 6.01
C PHE A 6 1.35 -11.17 6.17
N VAL A 7 2.10 -11.44 7.23
CA VAL A 7 3.44 -10.86 7.41
C VAL A 7 4.40 -11.38 6.34
N LEU A 8 4.38 -12.67 6.04
CA LEU A 8 5.22 -13.27 4.98
C LEU A 8 4.85 -12.76 3.59
N LEU A 9 3.55 -12.64 3.31
CA LEU A 9 3.04 -12.09 2.05
C LEU A 9 3.49 -10.64 1.87
N ALA A 10 3.25 -9.79 2.87
CA ALA A 10 3.70 -8.40 2.87
C ALA A 10 5.23 -8.32 2.72
N SER A 11 5.98 -9.16 3.44
CA SER A 11 7.44 -9.20 3.33
C SER A 11 7.90 -9.54 1.91
N ARG A 12 7.30 -10.55 1.27
CA ARG A 12 7.59 -10.91 -0.13
C ARG A 12 7.36 -9.72 -1.05
N GLU A 13 6.20 -9.09 -0.95
CA GLU A 13 5.79 -8.00 -1.84
C GLU A 13 6.68 -6.76 -1.64
N GLU A 14 6.88 -6.33 -0.40
CA GLU A 14 7.72 -5.16 -0.11
C GLU A 14 9.19 -5.39 -0.48
N LEU A 15 9.73 -6.60 -0.31
CA LEU A 15 11.08 -6.94 -0.79
C LEU A 15 11.16 -6.88 -2.33
N ALA A 16 10.14 -7.41 -3.00
CA ALA A 16 10.11 -7.50 -4.46
C ALA A 16 9.91 -6.15 -5.15
N PHE A 17 9.14 -5.23 -4.56
CA PHE A 17 8.76 -3.98 -5.22
C PHE A 17 9.45 -2.75 -4.59
N HIS A 18 9.35 -2.61 -3.27
CA HIS A 18 9.82 -1.41 -2.53
C HIS A 18 11.22 -1.57 -1.93
N GLY A 19 11.81 -2.76 -2.08
CA GLY A 19 13.19 -3.07 -1.76
C GLY A 19 14.17 -2.53 -2.81
N TYR A 20 14.83 -3.45 -3.52
CA TYR A 20 15.84 -3.07 -4.51
C TYR A 20 15.26 -2.28 -5.70
N PRO A 21 14.12 -2.66 -6.32
CA PRO A 21 13.65 -2.00 -7.53
C PRO A 21 13.30 -0.53 -7.33
N LEU A 22 12.57 -0.19 -6.28
CA LEU A 22 12.24 1.20 -5.96
C LEU A 22 13.49 2.07 -5.79
N ARG A 23 14.47 1.61 -4.98
CA ARG A 23 15.73 2.35 -4.78
C ARG A 23 16.52 2.51 -6.07
N ARG A 24 16.56 1.46 -6.90
CA ARG A 24 17.29 1.49 -8.17
C ARG A 24 16.65 2.48 -9.16
N LEU A 25 15.33 2.55 -9.21
CA LEU A 25 14.59 3.49 -10.04
C LEU A 25 14.72 4.93 -9.51
N GLU A 26 14.62 5.11 -8.19
CA GLU A 26 14.78 6.42 -7.56
C GLU A 26 16.14 7.04 -7.90
N GLY A 27 17.22 6.26 -7.75
CA GLY A 27 18.57 6.73 -8.05
C GLY A 27 18.83 7.10 -9.51
N SER A 28 18.02 6.60 -10.46
CA SER A 28 18.18 6.91 -11.89
C SER A 28 17.19 7.91 -12.45
N PHE A 29 15.96 7.92 -11.94
CA PHE A 29 14.85 8.68 -12.53
C PHE A 29 14.15 9.62 -11.53
N GLY A 30 14.57 9.59 -10.27
CA GLY A 30 13.97 10.37 -9.20
C GLY A 30 12.73 9.73 -8.60
N LEU A 31 12.33 10.28 -7.45
CA LEU A 31 11.27 9.78 -6.58
C LEU A 31 9.93 9.57 -7.30
N GLY A 32 9.45 10.58 -8.03
CA GLY A 32 8.11 10.55 -8.64
C GLY A 32 7.98 9.45 -9.71
N VAL A 33 8.99 9.32 -10.58
CA VAL A 33 9.00 8.29 -11.63
C VAL A 33 9.11 6.91 -11.01
N ALA A 34 9.98 6.74 -9.99
CA ALA A 34 10.13 5.47 -9.31
C ALA A 34 8.83 4.98 -8.67
N GLN A 35 8.12 5.85 -7.95
CA GLN A 35 6.82 5.55 -7.36
C GLN A 35 5.77 5.17 -8.42
N ALA A 36 5.66 5.95 -9.49
CA ALA A 36 4.68 5.71 -10.55
C ALA A 36 4.91 4.36 -11.25
N VAL A 37 6.17 4.04 -11.58
CA VAL A 37 6.53 2.78 -12.24
C VAL A 37 6.25 1.59 -11.31
N VAL A 38 6.69 1.65 -10.05
CA VAL A 38 6.46 0.56 -9.09
C VAL A 38 4.96 0.35 -8.86
N ALA A 39 4.19 1.41 -8.65
CA ALA A 39 2.75 1.31 -8.45
C ALA A 39 2.02 0.71 -9.67
N LEU A 40 2.43 1.09 -10.89
CA LEU A 40 1.88 0.53 -12.11
C LEU A 40 2.15 -0.97 -12.23
N VAL A 41 3.40 -1.39 -12.05
CA VAL A 41 3.77 -2.81 -12.15
C VAL A 41 3.09 -3.63 -11.04
N PHE A 42 3.00 -3.09 -9.82
CA PHE A 42 2.29 -3.75 -8.71
C PHE A 42 0.80 -3.94 -9.01
N ALA A 43 0.12 -2.92 -9.54
CA ALA A 43 -1.27 -3.02 -9.96
C ALA A 43 -1.45 -4.05 -11.08
N ILE A 44 -0.55 -4.10 -12.07
CA ILE A 44 -0.60 -5.08 -13.16
C ILE A 44 -0.42 -6.51 -12.62
N GLU A 45 0.51 -6.72 -11.68
CA GLU A 45 0.71 -8.03 -11.04
C GLU A 45 -0.56 -8.48 -10.30
N HIS A 46 -1.28 -7.56 -9.66
CA HIS A 46 -2.56 -7.85 -9.03
C HIS A 46 -3.67 -8.20 -10.04
N VAL A 47 -3.74 -7.53 -11.19
CA VAL A 47 -4.65 -7.94 -12.27
C VAL A 47 -4.30 -9.34 -12.76
N ALA A 48 -3.01 -9.64 -12.96
CA ALA A 48 -2.54 -10.97 -13.36
C ALA A 48 -2.83 -12.04 -12.29
N GLY A 49 -2.84 -11.65 -11.01
CA GLY A 49 -3.24 -12.47 -9.87
C GLY A 49 -4.76 -12.64 -9.70
N GLY A 50 -5.57 -12.07 -10.58
CA GLY A 50 -7.03 -12.24 -10.60
C GLY A 50 -7.84 -11.14 -9.90
N ALA A 51 -7.21 -10.04 -9.46
CA ALA A 51 -7.95 -8.91 -8.92
C ALA A 51 -8.73 -8.18 -10.04
N ASP A 52 -9.93 -7.69 -9.71
CA ASP A 52 -10.65 -6.77 -10.59
C ASP A 52 -9.81 -5.52 -10.88
N ARG A 53 -9.93 -4.98 -12.09
CA ARG A 53 -9.14 -3.83 -12.56
C ARG A 53 -9.30 -2.61 -11.65
N ALA A 54 -10.52 -2.31 -11.18
CA ALA A 54 -10.73 -1.17 -10.30
C ALA A 54 -9.99 -1.38 -8.98
N ASN A 55 -10.11 -2.56 -8.37
CA ASN A 55 -9.42 -2.89 -7.12
C ASN A 55 -7.90 -2.97 -7.29
N ALA A 56 -7.39 -3.45 -8.42
CA ALA A 56 -5.97 -3.53 -8.67
C ALA A 56 -5.33 -2.14 -8.79
N PHE A 57 -5.94 -1.22 -9.55
CA PHE A 57 -5.38 0.13 -9.75
C PHE A 57 -5.70 1.09 -8.60
N LEU A 58 -6.95 1.12 -8.13
CA LEU A 58 -7.40 2.03 -7.07
C LEU A 58 -7.13 1.48 -5.66
N GLY A 59 -7.10 0.17 -5.49
CA GLY A 59 -6.69 -0.48 -4.25
C GLY A 59 -5.18 -0.66 -4.21
N SER A 60 -4.68 -1.71 -4.86
CA SER A 60 -3.27 -2.11 -4.79
C SER A 60 -2.29 -1.07 -5.32
N GLY A 61 -2.61 -0.40 -6.44
CA GLY A 61 -1.77 0.65 -7.00
C GLY A 61 -1.59 1.85 -6.07
N ILE A 62 -2.68 2.34 -5.46
CA ILE A 62 -2.61 3.41 -4.46
C ILE A 62 -1.93 2.93 -3.17
N GLY A 63 -2.16 1.68 -2.78
CA GLY A 63 -1.43 1.01 -1.70
C GLY A 63 0.09 1.03 -1.92
N ALA A 64 0.53 0.70 -3.13
CA ALA A 64 1.94 0.69 -3.50
C ALA A 64 2.60 2.07 -3.40
N LEU A 65 1.87 3.16 -3.62
CA LEU A 65 2.38 4.52 -3.40
C LEU A 65 2.64 4.80 -1.91
N LEU A 66 1.70 4.38 -1.04
CA LEU A 66 1.85 4.53 0.40
C LEU A 66 3.04 3.71 0.92
N PHE A 67 3.10 2.43 0.58
CA PHE A 67 4.17 1.54 1.03
C PHE A 67 5.52 1.97 0.48
N GLY A 68 5.56 2.41 -0.78
CA GLY A 68 6.76 2.98 -1.37
C GLY A 68 7.24 4.25 -0.66
N MET A 69 6.34 5.18 -0.36
CA MET A 69 6.74 6.37 0.39
C MET A 69 7.14 6.06 1.84
N ALA A 70 6.56 5.03 2.47
CA ALA A 70 7.00 4.55 3.78
C ALA A 70 8.41 3.96 3.73
N ALA A 71 8.75 3.18 2.69
CA ALA A 71 10.10 2.67 2.47
C ALA A 71 11.13 3.80 2.33
N ILE A 72 10.77 4.85 1.58
CA ILE A 72 11.65 5.99 1.29
C ILE A 72 11.81 6.90 2.52
N ALA A 73 10.71 7.26 3.18
CA ALA A 73 10.74 8.13 4.36
C ALA A 73 11.49 7.48 5.54
N SER A 74 11.30 6.18 5.76
CA SER A 74 11.96 5.45 6.85
C SER A 74 13.36 4.93 6.52
N ARG A 75 13.74 4.92 5.22
CA ARG A 75 14.96 4.28 4.69
C ARG A 75 15.10 2.80 5.08
N ARG A 76 13.99 2.15 5.42
CA ARG A 76 13.90 0.77 5.94
C ARG A 76 12.69 0.06 5.35
N LEU A 77 12.73 -1.26 5.33
CA LEU A 77 11.59 -2.08 4.90
C LEU A 77 10.66 -2.47 6.06
N GLU A 78 11.09 -2.29 7.30
CA GLU A 78 10.31 -2.63 8.49
C GLU A 78 8.97 -1.88 8.52
N MET A 79 8.99 -0.58 8.23
CA MET A 79 7.79 0.27 8.22
C MET A 79 6.78 -0.11 7.13
N PRO A 80 7.14 -0.21 5.83
CA PRO A 80 6.18 -0.61 4.82
C PRO A 80 5.68 -2.05 5.01
N ILE A 81 6.52 -2.99 5.44
CA ILE A 81 6.09 -4.37 5.75
C ILE A 81 5.04 -4.35 6.86
N GLY A 82 5.27 -3.60 7.94
CA GLY A 82 4.31 -3.46 9.03
C GLY A 82 2.98 -2.84 8.58
N LEU A 83 3.03 -1.76 7.81
CA LEU A 83 1.84 -1.09 7.27
C LEU A 83 1.03 -2.01 6.35
N HIS A 84 1.71 -2.71 5.44
CA HIS A 84 1.07 -3.61 4.50
C HIS A 84 0.46 -4.82 5.21
N ALA A 85 1.21 -5.46 6.12
CA ALA A 85 0.67 -6.54 6.94
C ALA A 85 -0.54 -6.07 7.76
N ALA A 86 -0.48 -4.88 8.37
CA ALA A 86 -1.59 -4.31 9.12
C ALA A 86 -2.83 -4.07 8.24
N TRP A 87 -2.66 -3.59 7.00
CA TRP A 87 -3.76 -3.45 6.06
C TRP A 87 -4.41 -4.80 5.73
N ASN A 88 -3.60 -5.80 5.36
CA ASN A 88 -4.10 -7.14 5.04
C ASN A 88 -4.81 -7.81 6.22
N ILE A 89 -4.27 -7.67 7.43
CA ILE A 89 -4.88 -8.18 8.66
C ILE A 89 -6.19 -7.44 8.94
N GLY A 90 -6.20 -6.11 8.84
CA GLY A 90 -7.40 -5.30 9.07
C GLY A 90 -8.51 -5.59 8.07
N ASP A 91 -8.16 -5.86 6.81
CA ASP A 91 -9.11 -6.29 5.79
C ASP A 91 -9.68 -7.68 6.08
N TRP A 92 -8.82 -8.63 6.43
CA TRP A 92 -9.25 -9.96 6.85
C TRP A 92 -10.16 -9.93 8.10
N ILE A 93 -9.83 -9.14 9.11
CA ILE A 93 -10.66 -8.99 10.33
C ILE A 93 -12.09 -8.58 9.97
N ARG A 94 -12.27 -7.75 8.94
CA ARG A 94 -13.57 -7.25 8.47
C ARG A 94 -14.27 -8.16 7.45
N GLY A 95 -13.75 -9.37 7.22
CA GLY A 95 -14.30 -10.32 6.24
C GLY A 95 -13.91 -10.02 4.79
N GLY A 96 -12.87 -9.22 4.55
CA GLY A 96 -12.32 -9.02 3.22
C GLY A 96 -11.80 -10.31 2.58
N LYS A 97 -11.64 -10.30 1.25
CA LYS A 97 -11.17 -11.43 0.43
C LYS A 97 -12.00 -12.71 0.63
N ASP A 98 -13.32 -12.57 0.68
CA ASP A 98 -14.30 -13.66 0.88
C ASP A 98 -14.04 -14.53 2.12
N SER A 99 -13.41 -13.95 3.14
CA SER A 99 -13.12 -14.65 4.39
C SER A 99 -14.25 -14.47 5.40
N SER A 100 -14.43 -15.45 6.29
CA SER A 100 -15.40 -15.32 7.40
C SER A 100 -15.05 -14.16 8.35
N GLY A 101 -13.78 -13.70 8.34
CA GLY A 101 -13.28 -12.65 9.20
C GLY A 101 -13.57 -12.87 10.69
N LEU A 102 -13.49 -11.79 11.46
CA LEU A 102 -13.98 -11.72 12.84
C LEU A 102 -15.25 -10.87 12.95
N TRP A 103 -15.35 -9.84 12.11
CA TRP A 103 -16.46 -8.90 12.03
C TRP A 103 -16.94 -8.84 10.59
N GLN A 104 -18.21 -9.13 10.32
CA GLN A 104 -18.77 -8.98 8.98
C GLN A 104 -19.80 -7.85 8.96
N PRO A 105 -19.59 -6.80 8.17
CA PRO A 105 -20.58 -5.76 8.01
C PRO A 105 -21.79 -6.34 7.27
N ILE A 106 -22.97 -6.26 7.90
CA ILE A 106 -24.23 -6.55 7.25
C ILE A 106 -24.66 -5.27 6.54
N VAL A 107 -24.68 -5.29 5.22
CA VAL A 107 -25.06 -4.16 4.38
C VAL A 107 -26.25 -4.58 3.54
N ASP A 108 -27.37 -3.87 3.68
CA ASP A 108 -28.54 -4.11 2.83
C ASP A 108 -28.19 -3.83 1.37
N GLN A 109 -28.72 -4.64 0.46
CA GLN A 109 -28.40 -4.58 -0.97
C GLN A 109 -28.65 -3.19 -1.59
N GLU A 110 -29.63 -2.46 -1.07
CA GLU A 110 -29.94 -1.07 -1.46
C GLU A 110 -28.76 -0.12 -1.23
N TYR A 111 -27.96 -0.35 -0.17
CA TYR A 111 -26.83 0.49 0.20
C TYR A 111 -25.47 -0.04 -0.29
N ALA A 112 -25.41 -1.23 -0.87
CA ALA A 112 -24.17 -1.90 -1.24
C ALA A 112 -23.26 -1.02 -2.11
N THR A 113 -23.80 -0.37 -3.14
CA THR A 113 -23.04 0.53 -4.03
C THR A 113 -22.53 1.76 -3.28
N SER A 114 -23.39 2.41 -2.48
CA SER A 114 -23.04 3.62 -1.73
C SER A 114 -21.96 3.34 -0.68
N VAL A 115 -22.08 2.23 0.05
CA VAL A 115 -21.06 1.78 1.02
C VAL A 115 -19.76 1.42 0.31
N GLY A 116 -19.81 0.73 -0.83
CA GLY A 116 -18.64 0.42 -1.64
C GLY A 116 -17.90 1.68 -2.13
N MET A 117 -18.63 2.66 -2.67
CA MET A 117 -18.06 3.94 -3.10
C MET A 117 -17.48 4.75 -1.93
N ALA A 118 -18.20 4.82 -0.81
CA ALA A 118 -17.73 5.51 0.39
C ALA A 118 -16.47 4.85 0.97
N GLY A 119 -16.43 3.52 0.99
CA GLY A 119 -15.29 2.72 1.42
C GLY A 119 -14.06 2.95 0.55
N MET A 120 -14.21 2.84 -0.78
CA MET A 120 -13.12 3.12 -1.72
C MET A 120 -12.67 4.59 -1.65
N GLY A 121 -13.60 5.53 -1.59
CA GLY A 121 -13.28 6.96 -1.48
C GLY A 121 -12.49 7.27 -0.21
N SER A 122 -12.91 6.69 0.92
CA SER A 122 -12.23 6.82 2.21
C SER A 122 -10.85 6.17 2.20
N TYR A 123 -10.72 4.97 1.61
CA TYR A 123 -9.44 4.30 1.39
C TYR A 123 -8.46 5.19 0.62
N ILE A 124 -8.87 5.69 -0.54
CA ILE A 124 -8.05 6.56 -1.40
C ILE A 124 -7.63 7.81 -0.64
N ALA A 125 -8.57 8.48 0.03
CA ALA A 125 -8.29 9.71 0.77
C ALA A 125 -7.27 9.49 1.90
N VAL A 126 -7.46 8.46 2.72
CA VAL A 126 -6.56 8.14 3.84
C VAL A 126 -5.19 7.75 3.31
N PHE A 127 -5.10 6.86 2.32
CA PHE A 127 -3.83 6.38 1.79
C PHE A 127 -3.03 7.51 1.14
N LEU A 128 -3.67 8.38 0.34
CA LEU A 128 -3.00 9.54 -0.26
C LEU A 128 -2.59 10.57 0.78
N MET A 129 -3.42 10.81 1.79
CA MET A 129 -3.08 11.73 2.88
C MET A 129 -1.88 11.23 3.70
N THR A 130 -1.84 9.93 4.04
CA THR A 130 -0.70 9.33 4.72
C THR A 130 0.54 9.33 3.84
N THR A 131 0.41 9.02 2.54
CA THR A 131 1.50 9.11 1.56
C THR A 131 2.09 10.53 1.52
N PHE A 132 1.22 11.55 1.47
CA PHE A 132 1.64 12.94 1.52
C PHE A 132 2.30 13.32 2.85
N GLY A 133 1.76 12.84 3.99
CA GLY A 133 2.37 13.00 5.30
C GLY A 133 3.79 12.43 5.38
N LEU A 134 4.00 11.21 4.87
CA LEU A 134 5.31 10.58 4.78
C LEU A 134 6.25 11.32 3.83
N TRP A 135 5.73 11.84 2.72
CA TRP A 135 6.50 12.70 1.82
C TRP A 135 6.94 14.00 2.50
N MET A 136 6.05 14.66 3.25
CA MET A 136 6.40 15.84 4.04
C MET A 136 7.47 15.51 5.09
N TRP A 137 7.32 14.38 5.79
CA TRP A 137 8.32 13.91 6.75
C TRP A 137 9.68 13.68 6.07
N HIS A 138 9.72 12.99 4.94
CA HIS A 138 10.93 12.80 4.15
C HIS A 138 11.57 14.14 3.75
N ARG A 139 10.78 15.14 3.35
CA ARG A 139 11.27 16.49 3.03
C ARG A 139 11.87 17.20 4.23
N THR A 140 11.34 17.01 5.44
CA THR A 140 11.93 17.60 6.66
C THR A 140 13.30 17.01 6.97
N LEU A 141 13.48 15.69 6.82
CA LEU A 141 14.77 15.03 7.01
C LEU A 141 15.84 15.56 6.04
N GLY A 142 15.47 15.80 4.77
CA GLY A 142 16.37 16.40 3.79
C GLY A 142 16.75 17.87 4.07
N ARG A 143 15.92 18.62 4.81
CA ARG A 143 16.19 20.03 5.19
C ARG A 143 17.06 20.15 6.43
N SER A 144 17.05 19.15 7.31
CA SER A 144 17.86 19.15 8.54
C SER A 144 19.36 18.89 8.32
N GLY A 145 19.84 18.81 7.07
CA GLY A 145 21.27 18.60 6.79
C GLY A 145 21.79 17.27 7.34
N VAL A 146 20.90 16.31 7.59
CA VAL A 146 21.24 14.94 7.97
C VAL A 146 21.74 14.24 6.71
N ALA A 147 22.90 14.67 6.23
CA ALA A 147 23.76 13.89 5.37
C ALA A 147 24.26 12.72 6.22
N ILE A 148 23.60 11.58 6.09
CA ILE A 148 24.19 10.32 6.50
C ILE A 148 23.98 9.36 5.33
N GLY A 149 25.11 8.89 4.82
CA GLY A 149 25.26 8.11 3.61
C GLY A 149 24.54 6.78 3.61
#